data_AF-A0A3B8RNE7-F1
#
_entry.id   AF-A0A3B8RNE7-F1
#
_cell.length_a   1.000
_cell.length_b   1.000
_cell.length_c   1.000
_cell.angle_alpha   90.00
_cell.angle_beta   90.00
_cell.angle_gamma   90.00
#
_symmetry.space_group_name_H-M   'P 1'
#
loop_
_entity.id
_entity.type
_entity.pdbx_description
1 polymer ?
#
loop_
_entity_poly.entity_id
_entity_poly.type
_entity_poly.pdbx_seq_one_letter_code
_entity_poly.pdbx_strand_id
1 'polypeptide(L)'
;MRIANFIVILFFITCVSSCDIAVDPDGDLKKINCDSLKTGIVNMDSRIVKYEVNKLVADLKTKRTSDDFIGQKENLAQLINRLVASCDDMNVGLICYACIETNPSQSEILIKTDSVGTPIKSVMDISTPTDSNLKCLGIHGYTGG
;
A
#
# COMPACT_ATOMS: atom_id res chain seq x y z
N MET A 1 41.98 18.29 27.57
CA MET A 1 41.14 17.41 26.71
C MET A 1 39.79 18.07 26.53
N ARG A 2 39.47 18.47 25.29
CA ARG A 2 38.38 19.40 24.97
C ARG A 2 37.05 18.65 24.80
N ILE A 3 36.04 19.15 25.50
CA ILE A 3 34.63 18.72 25.55
C ILE A 3 33.97 18.75 24.15
N ALA A 4 34.62 19.38 23.16
CA ALA A 4 34.17 19.52 21.79
C ALA A 4 34.04 18.19 21.00
N ASN A 5 34.73 17.12 21.41
CA ASN A 5 34.68 15.84 20.67
C ASN A 5 33.49 14.94 21.04
N PHE A 6 32.72 15.27 22.08
CA PHE A 6 31.58 14.44 22.49
C PHE A 6 30.26 14.80 21.77
N ILE A 7 30.17 16.00 21.18
CA ILE A 7 28.94 16.47 20.53
C ILE A 7 28.74 15.81 19.15
N VAL A 8 29.81 15.40 18.48
CA VAL A 8 29.74 14.79 17.14
C VAL A 8 29.22 13.33 17.19
N ILE A 9 29.37 12.64 18.32
CA ILE A 9 28.94 11.25 18.47
C ILE A 9 27.43 11.14 18.79
N LEU A 10 26.81 12.20 19.33
CA LEU A 10 25.39 12.18 19.69
C LEU A 10 24.43 12.38 18.50
N PHE A 11 24.94 12.83 17.34
CA PHE A 11 24.11 13.10 16.16
C PHE A 11 23.90 11.89 15.24
N PHE A 12 24.59 10.77 15.49
CA PHE A 12 24.57 9.59 14.62
C PHE A 12 23.58 8.48 15.03
N ILE A 13 22.83 8.65 16.13
CA ILE A 13 21.99 7.58 16.72
C ILE A 13 20.49 7.72 16.41
N THR A 14 20.04 8.73 15.65
CA THR A 14 18.61 8.92 15.39
C THR A 14 18.10 8.36 14.05
N CYS A 15 18.89 7.55 13.35
CA CYS A 15 18.42 6.82 12.16
C CYS A 15 17.87 5.43 12.53
N VAL A 16 17.04 5.34 13.58
CA VAL A 16 16.13 4.20 13.70
C VAL A 16 15.05 4.39 12.65
N SER A 17 15.25 3.75 11.49
CA SER A 17 14.23 3.58 10.46
C SER A 17 12.97 3.02 11.11
N SER A 18 11.98 3.89 11.35
CA SER A 18 10.65 3.48 11.76
C SER A 18 10.02 2.74 10.58
N CYS A 19 10.08 1.41 10.61
CA CYS A 19 9.11 0.61 9.88
C CYS A 19 7.78 0.80 10.59
N ASP A 20 7.03 1.82 10.17
CA ASP A 20 5.67 2.05 10.66
C ASP A 20 4.76 0.92 10.14
N ILE A 21 4.76 -0.21 10.85
CA ILE A 21 3.64 -1.14 10.78
C ILE A 21 2.46 -0.38 11.37
N ALA A 22 1.34 -0.32 10.65
CA ALA A 22 0.14 0.38 11.10
C ALA A 22 -0.57 -0.45 12.19
N VAL A 23 -0.01 -0.45 13.39
CA VAL A 23 -0.55 -1.12 14.57
C VAL A 23 -1.32 -0.11 15.42
N ASP A 24 -2.46 -0.50 15.96
CA ASP A 24 -3.22 0.29 16.93
C ASP A 24 -2.57 0.21 18.33
N PRO A 25 -3.08 0.97 19.33
CA PRO A 25 -2.52 0.97 20.69
C PRO A 25 -2.52 -0.39 21.38
N ASP A 26 -3.39 -1.32 20.96
CA ASP A 26 -3.58 -2.63 21.55
C ASP A 26 -2.72 -3.71 20.88
N GLY A 27 -1.99 -3.35 19.82
CA GLY A 27 -1.10 -4.26 19.10
C GLY A 27 -1.76 -4.94 17.90
N ASP A 28 -3.00 -4.58 17.57
CA ASP A 28 -3.74 -5.12 16.44
C ASP A 28 -3.51 -4.29 15.17
N LEU A 29 -3.69 -4.92 14.00
CA LEU A 29 -3.64 -4.21 12.73
C LEU A 29 -4.73 -3.13 12.71
N LYS A 30 -4.34 -1.88 12.44
CA LYS A 30 -5.30 -0.79 12.33
C LYS A 30 -6.36 -1.14 11.30
N LYS A 31 -7.62 -1.17 11.74
CA LYS A 31 -8.76 -1.38 10.83
C LYS A 31 -8.81 -0.28 9.77
N ILE A 32 -9.15 -0.66 8.54
CA ILE A 32 -9.38 0.29 7.45
C ILE A 32 -10.63 1.13 7.71
N ASN A 33 -10.59 2.40 7.31
CA ASN A 33 -11.73 3.30 7.28
C ASN A 33 -12.20 3.47 5.83
N CYS A 34 -13.29 2.79 5.47
CA CYS A 34 -13.80 2.77 4.10
C CYS A 34 -14.32 4.11 3.62
N ASP A 35 -14.91 4.93 4.50
CA ASP A 35 -15.37 6.27 4.12
C ASP A 35 -14.20 7.18 3.77
N SER A 36 -13.11 7.09 4.55
CA SER A 36 -11.85 7.78 4.26
C SER A 36 -11.25 7.28 2.96
N LEU A 37 -11.19 5.96 2.75
CA LEU A 37 -10.67 5.39 1.51
C LEU A 37 -11.49 5.85 0.29
N LYS A 38 -12.83 5.75 0.33
CA LYS A 38 -13.73 6.24 -0.74
C LYS A 38 -13.49 7.73 -1.01
N THR A 39 -13.44 8.56 0.03
CA THR A 39 -13.12 9.99 -0.08
C THR A 39 -11.77 10.23 -0.76
N GLY A 40 -10.75 9.45 -0.40
CA GLY A 40 -9.43 9.51 -1.02
C GLY A 40 -9.44 9.11 -2.49
N ILE A 41 -10.20 8.07 -2.86
CA ILE A 41 -10.35 7.62 -4.25
C ILE A 41 -11.07 8.68 -5.08
N VAL A 42 -12.21 9.19 -4.60
CA VAL A 42 -13.04 10.19 -5.28
C VAL A 42 -12.24 11.47 -5.56
N ASN A 43 -11.45 11.91 -4.58
CA ASN A 43 -10.66 13.14 -4.66
C ASN A 43 -9.23 12.93 -5.20
N MET A 44 -8.87 11.70 -5.59
CA MET A 44 -7.49 11.31 -5.96
C MET A 44 -6.44 11.71 -4.90
N ASP A 45 -6.79 11.75 -3.61
CA ASP A 45 -5.85 12.01 -2.53
C ASP A 45 -5.04 10.74 -2.22
N SER A 46 -3.90 10.62 -2.91
CA SER A 46 -2.95 9.53 -2.72
C SER A 46 -2.52 9.35 -1.26
N ARG A 47 -2.49 10.38 -0.41
CA ARG A 47 -2.06 10.22 0.98
C ARG A 47 -3.07 9.40 1.77
N ILE A 48 -4.36 9.69 1.60
CA ILE A 48 -5.45 8.97 2.27
C ILE A 48 -5.50 7.53 1.75
N VAL A 49 -5.47 7.34 0.43
CA VAL A 49 -5.49 6.01 -0.18
C VAL A 49 -4.31 5.16 0.32
N LYS A 50 -3.09 5.69 0.28
CA LYS A 50 -1.92 5.00 0.83
C LYS A 50 -2.09 4.63 2.29
N TYR A 51 -2.52 5.57 3.12
CA TYR A 51 -2.67 5.34 4.56
C TYR A 51 -3.65 4.21 4.86
N GLU A 52 -4.80 4.20 4.19
CA GLU A 52 -5.83 3.19 4.40
C GLU A 52 -5.46 1.83 3.80
N VAL A 53 -4.93 1.80 2.58
CA VAL A 53 -4.56 0.56 1.88
C VAL A 53 -3.36 -0.11 2.54
N ASN A 54 -2.37 0.67 3.03
CA ASN A 54 -1.18 0.09 3.65
C ASN A 54 -1.46 -0.66 4.95
N LYS A 55 -2.58 -0.36 5.63
CA LYS A 55 -3.05 -1.16 6.78
C LYS A 55 -3.38 -2.59 6.39
N LEU A 56 -3.94 -2.79 5.19
CA LEU A 56 -4.39 -4.09 4.70
C LEU A 56 -3.26 -5.00 4.21
N VAL A 57 -2.03 -4.50 4.09
CA VAL A 57 -0.88 -5.27 3.61
C VAL A 57 0.25 -5.37 4.65
N ALA A 58 0.08 -4.78 5.82
CA ALA A 58 1.12 -4.64 6.82
C ALA A 58 1.61 -6.00 7.38
N ASP A 59 0.77 -7.04 7.35
CA ASP A 59 1.06 -8.41 7.78
C ASP A 59 1.36 -9.38 6.62
N LEU A 60 1.24 -8.93 5.37
CA LEU A 60 1.39 -9.78 4.19
C LEU A 60 2.87 -9.97 3.84
N LYS A 61 3.44 -11.08 4.30
CA LYS A 61 4.84 -11.45 4.06
C LYS A 61 5.02 -12.06 2.66
N THR A 62 6.12 -11.72 2.00
CA THR A 62 6.49 -12.30 0.71
C THR A 62 6.69 -13.82 0.81
N LYS A 63 6.16 -14.56 -0.18
CA LYS A 63 6.34 -16.02 -0.28
C LYS A 63 6.64 -16.41 -1.73
N ARG A 64 7.93 -16.58 -2.03
CA ARG A 64 8.37 -17.03 -3.35
C ARG A 64 8.03 -18.50 -3.57
N THR A 65 7.68 -18.83 -4.81
CA THR A 65 7.44 -20.20 -5.28
C THR A 65 8.12 -20.39 -6.64
N SER A 66 8.11 -21.61 -7.17
CA SER A 66 8.61 -21.86 -8.53
C SER A 66 7.85 -21.08 -9.60
N ASP A 67 6.57 -20.80 -9.35
CA ASP A 67 5.66 -20.17 -10.31
C ASP A 67 5.46 -18.67 -10.03
N ASP A 68 6.06 -18.17 -8.95
CA ASP A 68 6.07 -16.78 -8.53
C ASP A 68 7.41 -16.43 -7.87
N PHE A 69 8.40 -16.07 -8.69
CA PHE A 69 9.74 -15.70 -8.24
C PHE A 69 9.77 -14.39 -7.43
N ILE A 70 8.79 -13.50 -7.63
CA ILE A 70 8.68 -12.27 -6.85
C ILE A 70 8.03 -12.58 -5.50
N GLY A 71 7.06 -13.50 -5.47
CA GLY A 71 6.45 -14.04 -4.25
C GLY A 71 5.34 -13.17 -3.67
N GLN A 72 4.69 -12.37 -4.52
CA GLN A 72 3.70 -11.36 -4.11
C GLN A 72 2.33 -11.57 -4.75
N LYS A 73 2.18 -12.56 -5.64
CA LYS A 73 0.92 -12.80 -6.36
C LYS A 73 -0.22 -13.09 -5.40
N GLU A 74 0.03 -13.93 -4.41
CA GLU A 74 -0.93 -14.25 -3.35
C GLU A 74 -1.25 -13.03 -2.46
N ASN A 75 -0.24 -12.20 -2.14
CA ASN A 75 -0.45 -11.01 -1.33
C ASN A 75 -1.32 -9.97 -2.04
N LEU A 76 -1.20 -9.82 -3.36
CA LEU A 76 -2.09 -8.96 -4.14
C LEU A 76 -3.51 -9.50 -4.18
N ALA A 77 -3.69 -10.81 -4.34
CA ALA A 77 -4.99 -11.44 -4.27
C ALA A 77 -5.64 -11.22 -2.88
N GLN A 78 -4.86 -11.35 -1.81
CA GLN A 78 -5.33 -11.06 -0.45
C GLN A 78 -5.68 -9.59 -0.25
N LEU A 79 -4.89 -8.65 -0.77
CA LEU A 79 -5.22 -7.23 -0.73
C LEU A 79 -6.57 -6.95 -1.42
N ILE A 80 -6.78 -7.49 -2.62
CA ILE A 80 -8.04 -7.33 -3.36
C ILE A 80 -9.21 -7.89 -2.55
N ASN A 81 -9.08 -9.12 -2.02
CA ASN A 81 -10.11 -9.74 -1.21
C ASN A 81 -10.41 -8.94 0.06
N ARG A 82 -9.39 -8.40 0.74
CA ARG A 82 -9.56 -7.57 1.93
C ARG A 82 -10.27 -6.26 1.61
N LEU A 83 -9.97 -5.62 0.49
CA LEU A 83 -10.66 -4.40 0.05
C LEU A 83 -12.14 -4.66 -0.21
N VAL A 84 -12.45 -5.71 -1.00
CA VAL A 84 -13.83 -6.09 -1.32
C VAL A 84 -14.62 -6.52 -0.08
N ALA A 85 -13.99 -7.25 0.84
CA ALA A 85 -14.66 -7.71 2.06
C ALA A 85 -14.84 -6.60 3.11
N SER A 86 -13.99 -5.57 3.11
CA SER A 86 -14.03 -4.51 4.13
C SER A 86 -14.93 -3.35 3.75
N CYS A 87 -15.04 -3.04 2.45
CA CYS A 87 -15.71 -1.84 1.96
C CYS A 87 -16.81 -2.18 0.95
N ASP A 88 -18.05 -1.89 1.33
CA ASP A 88 -19.21 -2.03 0.44
C ASP A 88 -19.07 -1.14 -0.81
N ASP A 89 -19.70 -1.56 -1.91
CA ASP A 89 -19.76 -0.84 -3.19
C ASP A 89 -18.40 -0.54 -3.85
N MET A 90 -17.36 -1.32 -3.55
CA MET A 90 -16.10 -1.30 -4.30
C MET A 90 -15.95 -2.57 -5.14
N ASN A 91 -15.71 -2.39 -6.44
CA ASN A 91 -15.24 -3.46 -7.31
C ASN A 91 -13.75 -3.27 -7.54
N VAL A 92 -12.96 -4.28 -7.19
CA VAL A 92 -11.49 -4.22 -7.22
C VAL A 92 -10.97 -5.37 -8.07
N GLY A 93 -10.02 -5.10 -8.96
CA GLY A 93 -9.44 -6.11 -9.84
C GLY A 93 -7.98 -5.83 -10.16
N LEU A 94 -7.19 -6.89 -10.33
CA LEU A 94 -5.82 -6.78 -10.78
C LEU A 94 -5.78 -6.40 -12.27
N ILE A 95 -5.10 -5.31 -12.61
CA ILE A 95 -4.79 -4.98 -14.01
C ILE A 95 -3.57 -5.78 -14.44
N CYS A 96 -2.49 -5.67 -13.66
CA CYS A 96 -1.25 -6.36 -13.97
C CYS A 96 -0.47 -6.71 -12.70
N TYR A 97 0.32 -7.77 -12.77
CA TYR A 97 1.24 -8.19 -11.72
C TYR A 97 2.68 -7.84 -12.11
N ALA A 98 3.33 -7.00 -11.30
CA ALA A 98 4.73 -6.60 -11.46
C ALA A 98 5.09 -6.12 -12.88
N CYS A 99 4.15 -5.47 -13.59
CA CYS A 99 4.32 -5.11 -15.00
C CYS A 99 5.04 -3.78 -15.20
N ILE A 100 5.15 -2.95 -14.17
CA ILE A 100 5.87 -1.69 -14.24
C ILE A 100 7.30 -1.92 -13.76
N GLU A 101 8.25 -1.80 -14.68
CA GLU A 101 9.68 -2.02 -14.47
C GLU A 101 10.34 -0.85 -13.72
N THR A 102 10.05 -0.72 -12.43
CA THR A 102 10.82 0.13 -11.49
C THR A 102 11.60 -0.70 -10.49
N ASN A 103 12.31 -0.05 -9.56
CA ASN A 103 13.03 -0.73 -8.48
C ASN A 103 12.46 -0.33 -7.10
N PRO A 104 11.61 -1.15 -6.46
CA PRO A 104 11.09 -2.46 -6.92
C PRO A 104 10.03 -2.32 -8.02
N SER A 105 9.66 -3.44 -8.68
CA SER A 105 8.58 -3.49 -9.66
C SER A 105 7.24 -3.09 -9.07
N GLN A 106 6.30 -2.63 -9.90
CA GLN A 106 4.94 -2.26 -9.46
C GLN A 106 3.87 -3.05 -10.18
N SER A 107 2.79 -3.32 -9.45
CA SER A 107 1.55 -3.89 -9.93
C SER A 107 0.48 -2.80 -9.94
N GLU A 108 -0.52 -2.97 -10.80
CA GLU A 108 -1.65 -2.05 -10.89
C GLU A 108 -2.94 -2.76 -10.49
N ILE A 109 -3.72 -2.11 -9.61
CA ILE A 109 -5.05 -2.58 -9.21
C ILE A 109 -6.09 -1.54 -9.64
N LEU A 110 -7.09 -1.98 -10.41
CA LEU A 110 -8.26 -1.19 -10.76
C LEU A 110 -9.23 -1.15 -9.56
N ILE A 111 -9.69 0.05 -9.23
CA ILE A 111 -10.82 0.27 -8.34
C ILE A 111 -11.95 0.92 -9.13
N LYS A 112 -13.16 0.40 -8.95
CA LYS A 112 -14.40 1.04 -9.38
C LYS A 112 -15.27 1.27 -8.15
N THR A 113 -15.73 2.51 -7.96
CA THR A 113 -16.66 2.90 -6.91
C THR A 113 -17.72 3.83 -7.50
N ASP A 114 -18.83 4.00 -6.81
CA ASP A 114 -19.82 5.03 -7.12
C ASP A 114 -19.65 6.25 -6.20
N SER A 115 -19.90 7.44 -6.74
CA SER A 115 -20.04 8.67 -5.98
C SER A 115 -21.30 9.40 -6.45
N VAL A 116 -22.38 9.26 -5.68
CA VAL A 116 -23.67 9.93 -5.97
C VAL A 116 -24.18 9.60 -7.38
N GLY A 117 -24.11 8.32 -7.77
CA GLY A 117 -24.54 7.81 -9.07
C GLY A 117 -23.54 8.02 -10.21
N THR A 118 -22.36 8.61 -9.94
CA THR A 118 -21.28 8.75 -10.92
C THR A 118 -20.23 7.65 -10.70
N PRO A 119 -20.01 6.75 -11.68
CA PRO A 119 -18.98 5.74 -11.56
C PRO A 119 -17.59 6.37 -11.67
N ILE A 120 -16.74 6.08 -10.69
CA ILE A 120 -15.34 6.48 -10.64
C ILE A 120 -14.48 5.26 -10.89
N LYS A 121 -13.51 5.41 -11.79
CA LYS A 121 -12.49 4.38 -12.09
C LYS A 121 -11.10 4.96 -11.81
N SER A 122 -10.38 4.31 -10.92
CA SER A 122 -9.03 4.72 -10.54
C SER A 122 -8.11 3.51 -10.47
N VAL A 123 -6.81 3.75 -10.63
CA VAL A 123 -5.79 2.70 -10.56
C VAL A 123 -4.87 3.00 -9.39
N MET A 124 -4.62 1.99 -8.57
CA MET A 124 -3.62 2.04 -7.51
C MET A 124 -2.32 1.41 -7.97
N ASP A 125 -1.24 2.11 -7.71
CA ASP A 125 0.12 1.62 -7.88
C ASP A 125 0.57 0.90 -6.61
N ILE A 126 0.94 -0.37 -6.75
CA ILE A 126 1.39 -1.21 -5.64
C ILE A 126 2.85 -1.62 -5.86
N SER A 127 3.72 -1.14 -4.99
CA SER A 127 5.09 -1.65 -4.86
C SER A 127 5.06 -3.15 -4.60
N THR A 128 5.76 -3.90 -5.45
CA THR A 128 5.77 -5.36 -5.47
C THR A 128 7.21 -5.87 -5.32
N PRO A 129 7.87 -5.63 -4.18
CA PRO A 129 9.25 -6.04 -3.95
C PRO A 129 9.36 -7.54 -3.72
N THR A 130 10.57 -8.08 -3.88
CA THR A 130 10.82 -9.52 -3.76
C THR A 130 11.13 -9.97 -2.33
N ASP A 131 11.35 -9.04 -1.40
CA ASP A 131 11.91 -9.29 -0.06
C ASP A 131 11.24 -8.47 1.06
N SER A 132 10.22 -7.67 0.73
CA SER A 132 9.50 -6.83 1.68
C SER A 132 8.00 -6.85 1.40
N ASN A 133 7.18 -6.30 2.30
CA ASN A 133 5.73 -6.32 2.12
C ASN A 133 5.29 -5.42 0.95
N LEU A 134 4.09 -5.69 0.42
CA LEU A 134 3.44 -4.78 -0.52
C LEU A 134 3.29 -3.38 0.08
N LYS A 135 3.30 -2.36 -0.78
CA LYS A 135 3.01 -0.98 -0.37
C LYS A 135 2.26 -0.24 -1.47
N CYS A 136 1.15 0.39 -1.12
CA CYS A 136 0.51 1.36 -1.99
C CYS A 136 1.41 2.60 -2.14
N LEU A 137 1.68 2.98 -3.39
CA LEU A 137 2.53 4.10 -3.78
C LEU A 137 1.73 5.34 -4.17
N GLY A 138 0.53 5.15 -4.70
CA GLY A 138 -0.32 6.23 -5.17
C GLY A 138 -1.61 5.73 -5.81
N ILE A 139 -2.35 6.70 -6.34
CA ILE A 139 -3.54 6.49 -7.15
C ILE A 139 -3.53 7.45 -8.33
N HIS A 140 -3.99 6.99 -9.48
CA HIS A 140 -4.21 7.83 -10.65
C HIS A 140 -5.53 7.49 -11.36
N GLY A 141 -5.95 8.36 -12.27
CA GLY A 141 -7.11 8.12 -13.12
C GLY A 141 -6.88 6.93 -14.06
N TYR A 142 -7.91 6.11 -14.24
CA TYR A 142 -7.86 5.06 -15.26
C TYR A 142 -7.86 5.70 -16.66
N THR A 143 -6.77 5.50 -17.41
CA THR A 143 -6.60 6.02 -18.78
C THR A 143 -6.84 4.97 -19.86
N GLY A 144 -7.31 3.78 -19.49
CA GLY A 144 -7.63 2.70 -20.44
C GLY A 144 -8.93 2.98 -21.20
N GLY A 145 -8.82 2.95 -22.54
CA GLY A 145 -9.95 2.98 -23.48
C GLY A 145 -10.73 1.67 -23.53
#